data_AF-A0A7C1F9C3-F1
#
_entry.id   AF-A0A7C1F9C3-F1
#
_cell.length_a   1.000
_cell.length_b   1.000
_cell.length_c   1.000
_cell.angle_alpha   90.00
_cell.angle_beta   90.00
_cell.angle_gamma   90.00
#
_symmetry.space_group_name_H-M   'P 1'
#
loop_
_entity.id
_entity.type
_entity.pdbx_description
1 polymer ?
#
loop_
_entity_poly.entity_id
_entity_poly.type
_entity_poly.pdbx_seq_one_letter_code
_entity_poly.pdbx_strand_id
1 'polypeptide(L)'
;METMMKTVINNIMPKTTKSPEEIITLFNTKKIDEDWSFVGYKPSDTGKWTHDYHRYPAKFIPQLVEKLIDEYISHQEAHINDPFMGCGTTIVTAISRGFKASGTDINKIAHLITTVKSTPIEPEYLSKKIEQLISRLKFLNGTQTTLFSDKIEPLIPQKHIDRIDYWFTEEQKNKLGKILRVIYDENDDIIRNFFLVAFSHMLIVKRFDPLCANKIDPSN
;
A
#
# COMPACT_ATOMS: atom_id res chain seq x y z
N MET A 1 39.72 21.97 -30.01
CA MET A 1 38.83 21.48 -28.95
C MET A 1 37.77 22.52 -28.54
N GLU A 2 37.95 23.80 -28.84
CA GLU A 2 36.96 24.87 -28.62
C GLU A 2 35.85 24.97 -29.70
N THR A 3 36.05 24.36 -30.87
CA THR A 3 35.15 24.54 -32.03
C THR A 3 33.98 23.54 -32.04
N MET A 4 34.05 22.44 -31.31
CA MET A 4 32.95 21.45 -31.23
C MET A 4 31.94 21.72 -30.11
N MET A 5 32.24 22.67 -29.21
CA MET A 5 31.36 22.98 -28.07
C MET A 5 30.31 24.06 -28.40
N LYS A 6 30.45 24.76 -29.54
CA LYS A 6 29.54 25.86 -29.94
C LYS A 6 28.33 25.44 -30.77
N THR A 7 28.24 24.18 -31.21
CA THR A 7 27.15 23.73 -32.10
C THR A 7 25.95 23.15 -31.36
N VAL A 8 26.04 22.89 -30.05
CA VAL A 8 24.95 22.25 -29.28
C VAL A 8 23.98 23.27 -28.66
N ILE A 9 24.24 24.59 -28.74
CA ILE A 9 23.45 25.62 -28.03
C ILE A 9 22.30 26.21 -28.87
N ASN A 10 22.23 26.00 -30.20
CA ASN A 10 21.34 26.77 -31.08
C ASN A 10 20.07 26.08 -31.58
N ASN A 11 19.64 24.95 -31.02
CA ASN A 11 18.36 24.29 -31.39
C ASN A 11 17.33 24.28 -30.25
N ILE A 12 17.27 25.35 -29.46
CA ILE A 12 16.10 25.61 -28.62
C ILE A 12 15.02 26.19 -29.54
N MET A 13 14.18 25.31 -30.10
CA MET A 13 12.90 25.71 -30.69
C MET A 13 12.23 26.71 -29.75
N PRO A 14 11.76 27.88 -30.22
CA PRO A 14 11.08 28.83 -29.35
C PRO A 14 9.89 28.11 -28.72
N LYS A 15 9.91 27.94 -27.40
CA LYS A 15 8.76 27.46 -26.64
C LYS A 15 7.64 28.48 -26.86
N THR A 16 6.76 28.21 -27.80
CA THR A 16 5.52 28.96 -28.00
C THR A 16 4.63 28.71 -26.78
N THR A 17 4.75 29.60 -25.80
CA THR A 17 3.83 29.66 -24.66
C THR A 17 2.45 30.02 -25.17
N LYS A 18 1.49 29.12 -24.96
CA LYS A 18 0.08 29.34 -25.27
C LYS A 18 -0.52 30.38 -24.33
N SER A 19 -1.42 31.21 -24.82
CA SER A 19 -2.18 32.12 -23.95
C SER A 19 -3.14 31.34 -23.05
N PRO A 20 -3.58 31.90 -21.91
CA PRO A 20 -4.61 31.28 -21.07
C PRO A 20 -5.89 30.93 -21.84
N GLU A 21 -6.31 31.78 -22.77
CA GLU A 21 -7.50 31.57 -23.61
C GLU A 21 -7.30 30.37 -24.55
N GLU A 22 -6.13 30.26 -25.19
CA GLU A 22 -5.80 29.13 -26.04
C GLU A 22 -5.80 27.81 -25.24
N ILE A 23 -5.26 27.81 -24.02
CA ILE A 23 -5.27 26.64 -23.13
C ILE A 23 -6.70 26.24 -22.78
N ILE A 24 -7.56 27.21 -22.42
CA ILE A 24 -8.96 26.97 -22.10
C ILE A 24 -9.69 26.39 -23.32
N THR A 25 -9.50 26.97 -24.51
CA THR A 25 -10.09 26.45 -25.75
C THR A 25 -9.62 25.03 -26.04
N LEU A 26 -8.32 24.76 -25.89
CA LEU A 26 -7.75 23.41 -26.06
C LEU A 26 -8.37 22.42 -25.08
N PHE A 27 -8.48 22.76 -23.80
CA PHE A 27 -9.07 21.89 -22.79
C PHE A 27 -10.54 21.60 -23.09
N ASN A 28 -11.33 22.63 -23.44
CA ASN A 28 -12.76 22.50 -23.71
C ASN A 28 -13.06 21.73 -25.01
N THR A 29 -12.15 21.77 -25.99
CA THR A 29 -12.32 21.09 -27.28
C THR A 29 -11.68 19.71 -27.33
N LYS A 30 -10.80 19.37 -26.37
CA LYS A 30 -10.15 18.06 -26.31
C LYS A 30 -11.19 16.98 -26.02
N LYS A 31 -11.39 16.10 -27.00
CA LYS A 31 -12.17 14.87 -26.79
C LYS A 31 -11.47 13.98 -25.78
N ILE A 32 -12.28 13.35 -24.91
CA ILE A 32 -11.84 12.30 -24.00
C ILE A 32 -11.22 11.20 -24.83
N ASP A 33 -10.05 10.74 -24.40
CA ASP A 33 -9.39 9.59 -24.96
C ASP A 33 -9.95 8.34 -24.25
N GLU A 34 -10.80 7.59 -24.94
CA GLU A 34 -11.44 6.41 -24.36
C GLU A 34 -10.40 5.35 -23.94
N ASP A 35 -9.30 5.24 -24.68
CA ASP A 35 -8.23 4.27 -24.44
C ASP A 35 -7.42 4.56 -23.17
N TRP A 36 -7.38 5.82 -22.74
CA TRP A 36 -6.73 6.30 -21.51
C TRP A 36 -7.72 6.69 -20.40
N SER A 37 -9.03 6.55 -20.65
CA SER A 37 -10.06 6.84 -19.67
C SER A 37 -10.27 5.72 -18.65
N PHE A 38 -9.94 4.48 -19.03
CA PHE A 38 -10.16 3.26 -18.24
C PHE A 38 -11.61 3.10 -17.73
N VAL A 39 -12.59 3.77 -18.35
CA VAL A 39 -13.98 3.87 -17.89
C VAL A 39 -14.71 2.52 -17.81
N GLY A 40 -14.25 1.53 -18.57
CA GLY A 40 -14.82 0.18 -18.60
C GLY A 40 -14.42 -0.73 -17.42
N TYR A 41 -13.43 -0.34 -16.62
CA TYR A 41 -12.93 -1.18 -15.52
C TYR A 41 -13.74 -1.00 -14.24
N LYS A 42 -14.14 -2.12 -13.64
CA LYS A 42 -14.85 -2.17 -12.35
C LYS A 42 -13.85 -2.22 -11.19
N PRO A 43 -14.29 -1.91 -9.96
CA PRO A 43 -13.44 -2.07 -8.77
C PRO A 43 -12.80 -3.45 -8.65
N SER A 44 -13.55 -4.52 -8.96
CA SER A 44 -13.05 -5.91 -9.00
C SER A 44 -11.86 -6.12 -9.94
N ASP A 45 -11.81 -5.39 -11.05
CA ASP A 45 -10.75 -5.52 -12.04
C ASP A 45 -9.48 -4.79 -11.58
N THR A 46 -9.66 -3.68 -10.85
CA THR A 46 -8.56 -2.88 -10.30
C THR A 46 -7.92 -3.50 -9.05
N GLY A 47 -8.62 -4.44 -8.42
CA GLY A 47 -8.23 -5.15 -7.21
C GLY A 47 -7.43 -6.43 -7.42
N LYS A 48 -7.11 -6.79 -8.68
CA LYS A 48 -6.46 -8.05 -9.02
C LYS A 48 -5.15 -8.32 -8.27
N TRP A 49 -4.75 -9.59 -8.25
CA TRP A 49 -3.55 -10.07 -7.54
C TRP A 49 -3.55 -9.61 -6.07
N THR A 50 -2.56 -8.80 -5.70
CA THR A 50 -2.37 -8.28 -4.35
C THR A 50 -2.73 -6.79 -4.22
N HIS A 51 -3.30 -6.16 -5.27
CA HIS A 51 -3.59 -4.71 -5.27
C HIS A 51 -4.60 -4.26 -4.21
N ASP A 52 -5.39 -5.19 -3.66
CA ASP A 52 -6.39 -4.94 -2.63
C ASP A 52 -6.01 -5.41 -1.23
N TYR A 53 -4.76 -5.84 -1.00
CA TYR A 53 -4.28 -6.21 0.33
C TYR A 53 -4.36 -5.07 1.35
N HIS A 54 -4.24 -3.81 0.90
CA HIS A 54 -4.24 -2.66 1.80
C HIS A 54 -4.70 -1.39 1.07
N ARG A 55 -5.54 -0.59 1.74
CA ARG A 55 -5.90 0.76 1.27
C ARG A 55 -4.72 1.71 1.40
N TYR A 56 -4.38 2.41 0.33
CA TYR A 56 -3.36 3.45 0.33
C TYR A 56 -3.90 4.64 -0.47
N PRO A 57 -3.79 5.88 0.03
CA PRO A 57 -4.34 7.06 -0.65
C PRO A 57 -3.65 7.26 -2.00
N ALA A 58 -4.39 7.83 -2.95
CA ALA A 58 -3.88 8.21 -4.27
C ALA A 58 -3.16 7.09 -5.06
N LYS A 59 -3.57 5.83 -4.90
CA LYS A 59 -3.09 4.72 -5.75
C LYS A 59 -3.70 4.81 -7.15
N PHE A 60 -2.89 4.65 -8.20
CA PHE A 60 -3.41 4.39 -9.54
C PHE A 60 -3.80 2.90 -9.71
N ILE A 61 -4.63 2.64 -10.71
CA ILE A 61 -5.09 1.30 -11.07
C ILE A 61 -3.98 0.52 -11.80
N PRO A 62 -3.90 -0.80 -11.64
CA PRO A 62 -2.87 -1.60 -12.32
C PRO A 62 -2.95 -1.53 -13.85
N GLN A 63 -4.13 -1.33 -14.43
CA GLN A 63 -4.36 -1.23 -15.87
C GLN A 63 -3.59 -0.08 -16.52
N LEU A 64 -3.42 1.02 -15.80
CA LEU A 64 -2.60 2.14 -16.28
C LEU A 64 -1.14 1.70 -16.48
N VAL A 65 -0.62 0.95 -15.51
CA VAL A 65 0.75 0.41 -15.59
C VAL A 65 0.87 -0.62 -16.71
N GLU A 66 -0.11 -1.51 -16.85
CA GLU A 66 -0.11 -2.50 -17.95
C GLU A 66 -0.09 -1.82 -19.30
N LYS A 67 -0.94 -0.80 -19.51
CA LYS A 67 -0.95 -0.04 -20.75
C LYS A 67 0.40 0.63 -21.03
N LEU A 68 1.01 1.23 -20.01
CA LEU A 68 2.35 1.83 -20.13
C LEU A 68 3.43 0.79 -20.46
N ILE A 69 3.36 -0.39 -19.86
CA ILE A 69 4.26 -1.50 -20.17
C ILE A 69 4.08 -1.92 -21.64
N ASP A 70 2.84 -2.13 -22.07
CA ASP A 70 2.51 -2.61 -23.42
C ASP A 70 2.91 -1.62 -24.51
N GLU A 71 2.80 -0.32 -24.23
CA GLU A 71 3.09 0.75 -25.19
C GLU A 71 4.58 1.08 -25.30
N TYR A 72 5.30 1.06 -24.17
CA TYR A 72 6.67 1.61 -24.12
C TYR A 72 7.77 0.56 -23.92
N ILE A 73 7.44 -0.67 -23.51
CA ILE A 73 8.44 -1.71 -23.27
C ILE A 73 8.42 -2.72 -24.41
N SER A 74 9.47 -2.68 -25.24
CA SER A 74 9.58 -3.51 -26.44
C SER A 74 10.35 -4.83 -26.24
N HIS A 75 10.96 -5.05 -25.07
CA HIS A 75 11.77 -6.24 -24.79
C HIS A 75 11.57 -6.78 -23.38
N GLN A 76 11.64 -8.11 -23.24
CA GLN A 76 11.31 -8.82 -21.99
C GLN A 76 12.34 -8.64 -20.86
N GLU A 77 13.56 -8.22 -21.18
CA GLU A 77 14.63 -8.04 -20.18
C GLU A 77 14.63 -6.65 -19.50
N ALA A 78 13.63 -5.81 -19.80
CA ALA A 78 13.54 -4.48 -19.23
C ALA A 78 13.43 -4.51 -17.69
N HIS A 79 14.06 -3.54 -17.05
CA HIS A 79 13.92 -3.30 -15.62
C HIS A 79 13.03 -2.07 -15.41
N ILE A 80 11.90 -2.25 -14.75
CA ILE A 80 10.94 -1.18 -14.46
C ILE A 80 11.29 -0.53 -13.13
N ASN A 81 11.56 0.77 -13.11
CA ASN A 81 11.89 1.49 -11.88
C ASN A 81 10.85 2.56 -11.55
N ASP A 82 10.38 2.59 -10.30
CA ASP A 82 9.44 3.59 -9.80
C ASP A 82 10.03 4.36 -8.60
N PRO A 83 10.51 5.61 -8.79
CA PRO A 83 11.14 6.39 -7.72
C PRO A 83 10.14 6.93 -6.68
N PHE A 84 8.83 6.76 -6.90
CA PHE A 84 7.76 7.18 -6.00
C PHE A 84 6.69 6.08 -5.91
N MET A 85 7.14 4.86 -5.61
CA MET A 85 6.34 3.65 -5.82
C MET A 85 5.05 3.58 -4.99
N GLY A 86 4.92 4.37 -3.92
CA GLY A 86 3.76 4.34 -3.04
C GLY A 86 3.50 2.92 -2.53
N CYS A 87 2.27 2.45 -2.64
CA CYS A 87 1.91 1.07 -2.27
C CYS A 87 2.30 0.02 -3.32
N GLY A 88 3.13 0.37 -4.30
CA GLY A 88 3.79 -0.57 -5.20
C GLY A 88 2.92 -1.05 -6.34
N THR A 89 1.96 -0.25 -6.84
CA THR A 89 1.16 -0.66 -8.00
C THR A 89 2.07 -0.96 -9.20
N THR A 90 3.04 -0.11 -9.50
CA THR A 90 4.01 -0.35 -10.58
C THR A 90 4.80 -1.64 -10.36
N ILE A 91 5.33 -1.84 -9.15
CA ILE A 91 6.20 -2.97 -8.81
C ILE A 91 5.45 -4.30 -8.95
N VAL A 92 4.25 -4.39 -8.39
CA VAL A 92 3.43 -5.61 -8.42
C VAL A 92 3.01 -5.94 -9.85
N THR A 93 2.56 -4.95 -10.62
CA THR A 93 2.17 -5.15 -12.02
C THR A 93 3.36 -5.55 -12.89
N ALA A 94 4.53 -4.95 -12.68
CA ALA A 94 5.74 -5.32 -13.40
C ALA A 94 6.12 -6.79 -13.15
N ILE A 95 6.13 -7.21 -11.88
CA ILE A 95 6.47 -8.59 -11.49
C ILE A 95 5.45 -9.58 -12.04
N SER A 96 4.15 -9.28 -11.98
CA SER A 96 3.11 -10.17 -12.52
C SER A 96 3.20 -10.34 -14.04
N ARG A 97 3.81 -9.38 -14.74
CA ARG A 97 4.10 -9.42 -16.17
C ARG A 97 5.47 -10.04 -16.50
N GLY A 98 6.22 -10.50 -15.49
CA GLY A 98 7.51 -11.17 -15.66
C GLY A 98 8.72 -10.24 -15.71
N PHE A 99 8.55 -8.94 -15.45
CA PHE A 99 9.65 -7.98 -15.44
C PHE A 99 10.37 -7.93 -14.10
N LYS A 100 11.65 -7.55 -14.15
CA LYS A 100 12.37 -7.08 -12.95
C LYS A 100 11.86 -5.68 -12.62
N ALA A 101 11.68 -5.41 -11.33
CA ALA A 101 11.24 -4.12 -10.87
C ALA A 101 11.98 -3.66 -9.62
N SER A 102 12.21 -2.35 -9.52
CA SER A 102 12.69 -1.69 -8.31
C SER A 102 11.88 -0.44 -8.06
N GLY A 103 11.85 0.01 -6.81
CA GLY A 103 11.24 1.27 -6.49
C GLY A 103 11.76 1.85 -5.20
N THR A 104 11.44 3.12 -4.98
CA THR A 104 11.79 3.84 -3.76
C THR A 104 10.59 4.64 -3.31
N ASP A 105 10.40 4.74 -2.00
CA ASP A 105 9.44 5.64 -1.38
C ASP A 105 9.96 6.03 0.01
N ILE A 106 9.74 7.29 0.41
CA ILE A 106 10.15 7.79 1.72
C ILE A 106 9.27 7.22 2.85
N ASN A 107 8.04 6.84 2.54
CA ASN A 107 7.09 6.32 3.49
C ASN A 107 7.36 4.83 3.78
N LYS A 108 7.81 4.55 5.00
CA LYS A 108 8.08 3.18 5.48
C LYS A 108 6.88 2.23 5.39
N ILE A 109 5.66 2.75 5.53
CA ILE A 109 4.44 1.93 5.37
C ILE A 109 4.23 1.56 3.90
N ALA A 110 4.50 2.49 2.98
CA ALA A 110 4.42 2.26 1.55
C ALA A 110 5.43 1.18 1.12
N HIS A 111 6.64 1.24 1.66
CA HIS A 111 7.65 0.18 1.52
C HIS A 111 7.14 -1.17 2.03
N LEU A 112 6.68 -1.26 3.29
CA LEU A 112 6.18 -2.51 3.87
C LEU A 112 5.02 -3.11 3.04
N ILE A 113 4.04 -2.29 2.64
CA ILE A 113 2.92 -2.74 1.80
C ILE A 113 3.43 -3.26 0.47
N THR A 114 4.34 -2.53 -0.19
CA THR A 114 4.92 -2.95 -1.47
C THR A 114 5.65 -4.28 -1.33
N THR A 115 6.52 -4.43 -0.33
CA THR A 115 7.24 -5.68 -0.05
C THR A 115 6.29 -6.85 0.09
N VAL A 116 5.23 -6.72 0.88
CA VAL A 116 4.26 -7.81 1.08
C VAL A 116 3.49 -8.11 -0.20
N LYS A 117 3.06 -7.08 -0.94
CA LYS A 117 2.31 -7.27 -2.18
C LYS A 117 3.15 -7.90 -3.30
N SER A 118 4.47 -7.66 -3.30
CA SER A 118 5.39 -8.18 -4.32
C SER A 118 6.08 -9.47 -3.92
N THR A 119 5.86 -9.98 -2.70
CA THR A 119 6.44 -11.24 -2.23
C THR A 119 5.39 -12.35 -2.31
N PRO A 120 5.53 -13.32 -3.23
CA PRO A 120 4.64 -14.47 -3.26
C PRO A 120 4.84 -15.33 -2.02
N ILE A 121 3.74 -15.80 -1.44
CA ILE A 121 3.73 -16.75 -0.32
C ILE A 121 2.96 -17.97 -0.78
N GLU A 122 3.52 -19.15 -0.55
CA GLU A 122 2.86 -20.41 -0.88
C GLU A 122 1.53 -20.52 -0.09
N PRO A 123 0.37 -20.75 -0.76
CA PRO A 123 -0.94 -20.71 -0.12
C PRO A 123 -1.15 -21.67 1.06
N GLU A 124 -0.66 -22.90 0.99
CA GLU A 124 -0.82 -23.89 2.07
C GLU A 124 0.00 -23.47 3.30
N TYR A 125 1.22 -23.00 3.08
CA TYR A 125 2.10 -22.45 4.11
C TYR A 125 1.47 -21.24 4.79
N LEU A 126 0.96 -20.29 4.01
CA LEU A 126 0.26 -19.12 4.55
C LEU A 126 -0.96 -19.54 5.36
N SER A 127 -1.76 -20.49 4.87
CA SER A 127 -2.95 -21.00 5.58
C SER A 127 -2.57 -21.61 6.92
N LYS A 128 -1.54 -22.46 6.95
CA LYS A 128 -1.00 -23.04 8.19
C LYS A 128 -0.54 -21.96 9.18
N LYS A 129 0.14 -20.91 8.70
CA LYS A 129 0.59 -19.78 9.54
C LYS A 129 -0.58 -18.97 10.09
N ILE A 130 -1.63 -18.76 9.30
CA ILE A 130 -2.88 -18.11 9.75
C ILE A 130 -3.55 -18.93 10.85
N GLU A 131 -3.67 -20.25 10.67
CA GLU A 131 -4.24 -21.15 11.68
C GLU A 131 -3.46 -21.13 12.99
N GLN A 132 -2.12 -21.12 12.91
CA GLN A 132 -1.25 -20.99 14.07
C GLN A 132 -1.47 -19.66 14.80
N LEU A 133 -1.52 -18.54 14.07
CA LEU A 133 -1.81 -17.21 14.61
C LEU A 133 -3.16 -17.20 15.35
N ILE A 134 -4.22 -17.68 14.69
CA ILE A 134 -5.57 -17.74 15.26
C ILE A 134 -5.61 -18.64 16.50
N SER A 135 -4.92 -19.78 16.47
CA SER A 135 -4.89 -20.71 17.62
C SER A 135 -4.21 -20.07 18.83
N ARG A 136 -3.07 -19.37 18.62
CA ARG A 136 -2.41 -18.60 19.69
C ARG A 136 -3.33 -17.51 20.25
N LEU A 137 -4.08 -16.82 19.40
CA LEU A 137 -5.04 -15.79 19.84
C LEU A 137 -6.25 -16.35 20.59
N LYS A 138 -6.80 -17.51 20.18
CA LYS A 138 -7.95 -18.15 20.84
C LYS A 138 -7.62 -18.59 22.27
N PHE A 139 -6.42 -19.11 22.50
CA PHE A 139 -5.96 -19.50 23.83
C PHE A 139 -5.99 -18.33 24.82
N LEU A 140 -5.88 -17.08 24.35
CA LEU A 140 -5.92 -15.87 25.19
C LEU A 140 -7.32 -15.48 25.69
N ASN A 141 -8.37 -15.91 24.99
CA ASN A 141 -9.76 -15.59 25.34
C ASN A 141 -10.43 -16.70 26.18
N GLY A 142 -9.80 -17.87 26.30
CA GLY A 142 -10.31 -18.97 27.10
C GLY A 142 -10.10 -18.74 28.59
N THR A 143 -11.14 -18.92 29.38
CA THR A 143 -11.18 -18.82 30.86
C THR A 143 -10.35 -19.86 31.62
N GLN A 144 -9.44 -20.59 30.97
CA GLN A 144 -8.58 -21.55 31.65
C GLN A 144 -7.35 -20.86 32.22
N THR A 145 -7.49 -20.43 33.48
CA THR A 145 -6.41 -20.18 34.44
C THR A 145 -5.64 -21.48 34.69
N THR A 146 -4.83 -21.91 33.73
CA THR A 146 -3.69 -22.78 34.06
C THR A 146 -2.69 -21.92 34.84
N LEU A 147 -2.12 -22.44 35.93
CA LEU A 147 -1.06 -21.79 36.73
C LEU A 147 0.19 -21.35 35.92
N PHE A 148 0.26 -21.78 34.65
CA PHE A 148 1.31 -21.49 33.67
C PHE A 148 0.77 -20.77 32.43
N SER A 149 -0.37 -20.06 32.50
CA SER A 149 -0.81 -19.28 31.35
C SER A 149 0.21 -18.15 31.11
N ASP A 150 0.95 -18.26 30.00
CA ASP A 150 1.77 -17.17 29.49
C ASP A 150 0.84 -15.97 29.28
N LYS A 151 0.82 -15.07 30.28
CA LYS A 151 0.14 -13.79 30.14
C LYS A 151 0.91 -13.03 29.08
N ILE A 152 0.45 -13.11 27.83
CA ILE A 152 1.00 -12.32 26.74
C ILE A 152 0.83 -10.85 27.10
N GLU A 153 1.96 -10.21 27.40
CA GLU A 153 2.00 -8.78 27.66
C GLU A 153 1.75 -8.03 26.34
N PRO A 154 0.75 -7.12 26.32
CA PRO A 154 0.43 -6.38 25.13
C PRO A 154 1.62 -5.54 24.69
N LEU A 155 1.96 -5.58 23.40
CA LEU A 155 2.96 -4.72 22.81
C LEU A 155 2.29 -3.41 22.37
N ILE A 156 2.49 -2.34 23.14
CA ILE A 156 1.95 -1.01 22.84
C ILE A 156 3.12 -0.06 22.50
N PRO A 157 3.17 0.53 21.29
CA PRO A 157 4.24 1.45 20.93
C PRO A 157 4.20 2.74 21.75
N GLN A 158 5.13 2.89 22.69
CA GLN A 158 5.12 4.04 23.61
C GLN A 158 5.39 5.39 22.93
N LYS A 159 6.14 5.39 21.82
CA LYS A 159 6.50 6.60 21.06
C LYS A 159 5.28 7.40 20.55
N HIS A 160 4.13 6.74 20.37
CA HIS A 160 2.95 7.34 19.79
C HIS A 160 1.72 7.21 20.70
N ILE A 161 1.95 7.07 22.01
CA ILE A 161 0.89 6.75 22.98
C ILE A 161 -0.26 7.75 22.94
N ASP A 162 0.02 9.06 22.90
CA ASP A 162 -1.03 10.10 22.86
C ASP A 162 -1.97 9.93 21.67
N ARG A 163 -1.41 9.59 20.50
CA ARG A 163 -2.20 9.33 19.30
C ARG A 163 -2.96 8.02 19.41
N ILE A 164 -2.36 6.99 20.00
CA ILE A 164 -3.03 5.70 20.18
C ILE A 164 -4.24 5.88 21.12
N ASP A 165 -4.06 6.61 22.23
CA ASP A 165 -5.08 6.88 23.24
C ASP A 165 -6.22 7.72 22.68
N TYR A 166 -5.93 8.65 21.77
CA TYR A 166 -6.95 9.40 21.05
C TYR A 166 -7.87 8.52 20.20
N TRP A 167 -7.35 7.45 19.59
CA TRP A 167 -8.12 6.61 18.65
C TRP A 167 -8.69 5.33 19.27
N PHE A 168 -8.19 4.88 20.43
CA PHE A 168 -8.50 3.56 20.98
C PHE A 168 -8.70 3.58 22.50
N THR A 169 -9.74 2.90 22.97
CA THR A 169 -9.96 2.68 24.42
C THR A 169 -8.91 1.75 25.02
N GLU A 170 -8.72 1.76 26.34
CA GLU A 170 -7.80 0.84 27.03
C GLU A 170 -8.03 -0.64 26.69
N GLU A 171 -9.29 -1.07 26.62
CA GLU A 171 -9.63 -2.44 26.26
C GLU A 171 -9.20 -2.76 24.82
N GLN A 172 -9.43 -1.84 23.89
CA GLN A 172 -9.04 -1.98 22.49
C GLN A 172 -7.52 -1.99 22.35
N LYS A 173 -6.81 -1.08 23.04
CA LYS A 173 -5.34 -1.04 23.07
C LYS A 173 -4.75 -2.35 23.56
N ASN A 174 -5.30 -2.89 24.65
CA ASN A 174 -4.84 -4.17 25.20
C ASN A 174 -5.07 -5.33 24.22
N LYS A 175 -6.25 -5.41 23.58
CA LYS A 175 -6.55 -6.44 22.57
C LYS A 175 -5.62 -6.32 21.34
N LEU A 176 -5.47 -5.11 20.81
CA LEU A 176 -4.59 -4.84 19.66
C LEU A 176 -3.13 -5.10 20.00
N GLY A 177 -2.68 -4.71 21.19
CA GLY A 177 -1.31 -4.94 21.65
C GLY A 177 -0.98 -6.42 21.83
N LYS A 178 -1.94 -7.24 22.28
CA LYS A 178 -1.77 -8.70 22.32
C LYS A 178 -1.65 -9.29 20.92
N ILE A 179 -2.50 -8.87 19.97
CA ILE A 179 -2.40 -9.30 18.57
C ILE A 179 -1.02 -8.91 18.01
N LEU A 180 -0.60 -7.67 18.22
CA LEU A 180 0.68 -7.16 17.76
C LEU A 180 1.84 -7.97 18.36
N ARG A 181 1.79 -8.30 19.66
CA ARG A 181 2.79 -9.16 20.31
C ARG A 181 2.89 -10.51 19.61
N VAL A 182 1.78 -11.21 19.41
CA VAL A 182 1.77 -12.53 18.75
C VAL A 182 2.33 -12.44 17.32
N ILE A 183 2.02 -11.37 16.58
CA ILE A 183 2.60 -11.11 15.26
C ILE A 183 4.12 -10.94 15.35
N TYR A 184 4.63 -10.16 16.31
CA TYR A 184 6.06 -9.96 16.49
C TYR A 184 6.83 -11.21 16.93
N ASP A 185 6.16 -12.16 17.58
CA ASP A 185 6.72 -13.46 17.93
C ASP A 185 6.79 -14.44 16.74
N GLU A 186 6.27 -14.09 15.56
CA GLU A 186 6.49 -14.89 14.34
C GLU A 186 7.94 -14.73 13.86
N ASN A 187 8.64 -15.86 13.78
CA ASN A 187 10.06 -15.91 13.40
C ASN A 187 10.27 -15.70 11.91
N ASP A 188 9.31 -16.06 11.06
CA ASP A 188 9.38 -15.84 9.62
C ASP A 188 9.04 -14.38 9.29
N ASP A 189 10.06 -13.62 8.88
CA ASP A 189 9.94 -12.20 8.55
C ASP A 189 8.93 -11.90 7.44
N ILE A 190 8.78 -12.80 6.44
CA ILE A 190 7.84 -12.62 5.34
C ILE A 190 6.41 -12.74 5.88
N ILE A 191 6.16 -13.77 6.68
CA ILE A 191 4.86 -14.01 7.31
C ILE A 191 4.53 -12.91 8.33
N ARG A 192 5.51 -12.51 9.14
CA ARG A 192 5.37 -11.40 10.08
C ARG A 192 4.99 -10.10 9.36
N ASN A 193 5.68 -9.77 8.26
CA ASN A 193 5.36 -8.59 7.46
C ASN A 193 3.95 -8.68 6.85
N PHE A 194 3.56 -9.84 6.32
CA PHE A 194 2.21 -10.08 5.83
C PHE A 194 1.15 -9.80 6.91
N PHE A 195 1.34 -10.33 8.12
CA PHE A 195 0.44 -10.07 9.25
C PHE A 195 0.47 -8.62 9.71
N LEU A 196 1.62 -7.94 9.68
CA LEU A 196 1.72 -6.51 10.00
C LEU A 196 0.93 -5.65 9.00
N VAL A 197 0.93 -5.99 7.71
CA VAL A 197 0.11 -5.30 6.70
C VAL A 197 -1.37 -5.54 6.96
N ALA A 198 -1.79 -6.79 7.24
CA ALA A 198 -3.17 -7.09 7.59
C ALA A 198 -3.62 -6.34 8.86
N PHE A 199 -2.77 -6.29 9.88
CA PHE A 199 -3.00 -5.55 11.13
C PHE A 199 -3.12 -4.04 10.86
N SER A 200 -2.19 -3.46 10.08
CA SER A 200 -2.24 -2.05 9.67
C SER A 200 -3.54 -1.72 8.92
N HIS A 201 -3.98 -2.61 8.03
CA HIS A 201 -5.21 -2.42 7.27
C HIS A 201 -6.43 -2.30 8.19
N MET A 202 -6.52 -3.17 9.20
CA MET A 202 -7.59 -3.15 10.20
C MET A 202 -7.62 -1.82 10.99
N LEU A 203 -6.45 -1.26 11.34
CA LEU A 203 -6.37 0.02 12.06
C LEU A 203 -6.90 1.19 11.23
N ILE A 204 -6.72 1.15 9.91
CA ILE A 204 -7.20 2.21 9.01
C ILE A 204 -8.71 2.11 8.79
N VAL A 205 -9.26 0.91 8.64
CA VAL A 205 -10.70 0.71 8.46
C VAL A 205 -11.49 1.28 9.64
N LYS A 206 -11.00 1.07 10.88
CA LYS A 206 -11.64 1.63 12.08
C LYS A 206 -11.57 3.15 12.18
N ARG A 207 -10.59 3.81 11.55
CA ARG A 207 -10.48 5.29 11.52
C ARG A 207 -11.50 5.93 10.58
N PHE A 208 -12.10 5.17 9.68
CA PHE A 208 -13.02 5.65 8.65
C PHE A 208 -14.48 5.27 8.93
N ASP A 209 -14.85 4.98 10.18
CA ASP A 209 -16.26 4.87 10.57
C ASP A 209 -16.77 6.21 11.15
N PRO A 210 -17.32 7.12 10.31
CA PRO A 210 -17.89 8.38 10.77
C PRO A 210 -19.14 8.20 11.65
N LEU A 211 -19.70 6.98 11.77
CA LEU A 211 -20.83 6.72 12.67
C LEU A 211 -20.41 6.51 14.14
N CYS A 212 -19.13 6.26 14.40
CA CYS A 212 -18.61 6.15 15.78
C CYS A 212 -18.04 7.46 16.34
N ALA A 213 -17.70 8.43 15.48
CA ALA A 213 -17.13 9.72 15.92
C ALA A 213 -18.17 10.75 16.38
N ASN A 214 -19.47 10.49 16.16
CA ASN A 214 -20.58 11.39 16.51
C ASN A 214 -21.43 10.93 17.70
N LYS A 215 -20.91 10.01 18.53
CA LYS A 215 -21.49 9.70 19.84
C LYS A 215 -20.37 9.76 20.86
N ILE A 216 -20.57 10.55 21.92
CA ILE A 216 -19.60 10.96 22.96
C ILE A 216 -18.89 12.25 22.50
N ASP A 217 -19.29 13.48 22.86
CA ASP A 217 -19.69 14.10 24.14
C ASP A 217 -20.31 15.50 23.82
N PRO A 218 -21.04 16.29 24.66
CA PRO A 218 -21.01 16.36 26.13
C PRO A 218 -22.32 16.73 26.88
N SER A 219 -22.81 15.83 27.73
CA SER A 219 -23.62 16.17 28.91
C SER A 219 -23.89 14.96 29.82
N ASN A 220 -22.87 14.57 30.60
CA ASN A 220 -22.95 14.21 32.03
C ASN A 220 -21.62 13.62 32.51
#